data_AF-A0A6G1H2A0-F1
#
_entry.id   AF-A0A6G1H2A0-F1
#
_cell.length_a   1.000
_cell.length_b   1.000
_cell.length_c   1.000
_cell.angle_alpha   90.00
_cell.angle_beta   90.00
_cell.angle_gamma   90.00
#
_symmetry.space_group_name_H-M   'P 1'
#
loop_
_entity.id
_entity.type
_entity.pdbx_description
1 polymer ?
#
loop_
_entity_poly.entity_id
_entity_poly.type
_entity_poly.pdbx_seq_one_letter_code
_entity_poly.pdbx_strand_id
1 'polypeptide(L)'
;MEPAVAGALYAAESLLEGAFAFGKGILYPTLPLKATFSRIKGARFPRAGHTISIVKGRAYIFGGETSVDTIASNDMSIVILPSSAVSEADYTVIPARPRESNGPVPQSRKHHSAVVVGDSIYILGGQLPPKSAEEEKGRIWVFDTVTKRWSYIDPASPPPPARSHHSASSSELPGPKEAPRPSRDILPQQPPEPGSDVPEPPQADSWGTMFIYGGKHVVEGKLLNDAWTFDFRTRTWHSLPDPPEPGRTDASLAAAGSRLYRFGGYDGNRCLGGSIDWLDVGNMLSGSRDTALGELEASSLGDWEEHAFEKEKGPSPRAGAGLVDVTTGQGRGYLLLVGGESVPSTESGTGVLFDDAWAFQLPPAATSAASAKDQTRTLIKKDTKEAVWAEVQYQYPNGDGDAVKDHPSGKIGAQGSGSRSKFAVAKGTEVDGATVVLWGGSDENRNILDDGWMITVDR
;
A
#
# COMPACT_ATOMS: atom_id res chain seq x y z
N MET A 1 45.77 25.11 12.25
CA MET A 1 44.67 25.21 11.28
C MET A 1 43.38 25.20 12.10
N GLU A 2 42.64 26.30 12.13
CA GLU A 2 41.45 26.45 12.99
C GLU A 2 40.32 25.50 12.59
N PRO A 3 39.55 24.97 13.57
CA PRO A 3 38.38 24.11 13.31
C PRO A 3 37.28 24.79 12.48
N ALA A 4 37.28 26.13 12.41
CA ALA A 4 36.34 26.90 11.58
C ALA A 4 36.59 26.73 10.06
N VAL A 5 37.85 26.50 9.65
CA VAL A 5 38.20 26.35 8.23
C VAL A 5 37.82 24.96 7.70
N ALA A 6 37.89 23.93 8.55
CA ALA A 6 37.46 22.57 8.20
C ALA A 6 35.94 22.46 8.05
N GLY A 7 35.16 23.15 8.91
CA GLY A 7 33.69 23.19 8.80
C GLY A 7 33.19 23.88 7.53
N ALA A 8 33.88 24.94 7.08
CA ALA A 8 33.54 25.65 5.85
C ALA A 8 33.83 24.81 4.58
N LEU A 9 34.91 24.01 4.59
CA LEU A 9 35.23 23.10 3.49
C LEU A 9 34.22 21.94 3.38
N TYR A 10 33.83 21.33 4.50
CA TYR A 10 32.80 20.29 4.52
C TYR A 10 31.42 20.81 4.09
N ALA A 11 31.07 22.04 4.50
CA ALA A 11 29.86 22.72 4.05
C ALA A 11 29.89 23.04 2.55
N ALA A 12 31.06 23.42 2.00
CA ALA A 12 31.23 23.69 0.58
C ALA A 12 31.19 22.42 -0.27
N GLU A 13 31.81 21.33 0.18
CA GLU A 13 31.73 20.02 -0.49
C GLU A 13 30.30 19.46 -0.49
N SER A 14 29.57 19.56 0.64
CA SER A 14 28.16 19.16 0.70
C SER A 14 27.23 20.07 -0.12
N LEU A 15 27.55 21.36 -0.26
CA LEU A 15 26.87 22.28 -1.19
C LEU A 15 27.17 21.95 -2.66
N LEU A 16 28.39 21.54 -2.98
CA LEU A 16 28.81 21.14 -4.33
C LEU A 16 28.21 19.78 -4.72
N GLU A 17 28.22 18.79 -3.82
CA GLU A 17 27.49 17.52 -4.02
C GLU A 17 25.98 17.77 -4.11
N GLY A 18 25.43 18.65 -3.27
CA GLY A 18 24.04 19.10 -3.35
C GLY A 18 23.72 19.79 -4.68
N ALA A 19 24.61 20.63 -5.20
CA ALA A 19 24.48 21.31 -6.50
C ALA A 19 24.68 20.35 -7.69
N PHE A 20 25.54 19.33 -7.55
CA PHE A 20 25.76 18.31 -8.57
C PHE A 20 24.60 17.31 -8.62
N ALA A 21 24.04 16.93 -7.47
CA ALA A 21 22.79 16.17 -7.35
C ALA A 21 21.58 16.99 -7.85
N PHE A 22 21.57 18.30 -7.61
CA PHE A 22 20.59 19.24 -8.17
C PHE A 22 20.69 19.30 -9.70
N GLY A 23 21.91 19.40 -10.26
CA GLY A 23 22.16 19.37 -11.69
C GLY A 23 21.76 18.04 -12.35
N LYS A 24 22.09 16.89 -11.73
CA LYS A 24 21.65 15.57 -12.19
C LYS A 24 20.12 15.44 -12.18
N GLY A 25 19.47 15.83 -11.09
CA GLY A 25 17.99 15.76 -10.97
C GLY A 25 17.23 16.62 -11.99
N ILE A 26 17.86 17.66 -12.56
CA ILE A 26 17.28 18.49 -13.63
C ILE A 26 17.44 17.83 -15.01
N LEU A 27 18.46 16.99 -15.23
CA LEU A 27 18.82 16.44 -16.54
C LEU A 27 18.23 15.05 -16.84
N TYR A 28 17.97 14.21 -15.84
CA TYR A 28 17.47 12.84 -16.08
C TYR A 28 15.95 12.75 -16.19
N PRO A 29 15.42 11.90 -17.10
CA PRO A 29 14.00 11.58 -17.16
C PRO A 29 13.59 10.82 -15.89
N THR A 30 12.47 11.23 -15.30
CA THR A 30 11.91 10.66 -14.05
C THR A 30 11.07 9.41 -14.27
N LEU A 31 10.88 9.05 -15.55
CA LEU A 31 10.23 7.84 -16.04
C LEU A 31 10.97 7.38 -17.31
N PRO A 32 11.00 6.08 -17.62
CA PRO A 32 10.46 4.98 -16.81
C PRO A 32 11.28 4.72 -15.54
N LEU A 33 10.62 4.25 -14.47
CA LEU A 33 11.32 3.80 -13.27
C LEU A 33 12.07 2.51 -13.54
N LYS A 34 13.18 2.28 -12.84
CA LYS A 34 13.84 0.98 -12.77
C LYS A 34 13.44 0.29 -11.49
N ALA A 35 13.10 -0.99 -11.58
CA ALA A 35 12.79 -1.79 -10.40
C ALA A 35 13.43 -3.17 -10.48
N THR A 36 14.05 -3.56 -9.36
CA THR A 36 14.65 -4.87 -9.17
C THR A 36 13.64 -5.81 -8.51
N PHE A 37 13.32 -6.91 -9.18
CA PHE A 37 12.43 -7.97 -8.73
C PHE A 37 13.24 -9.15 -8.20
N SER A 38 13.15 -9.41 -6.90
CA SER A 38 13.90 -10.45 -6.20
C SER A 38 12.96 -11.48 -5.61
N ARG A 39 13.17 -12.77 -5.90
CA ARG A 39 12.39 -13.85 -5.28
C ARG A 39 12.76 -13.99 -3.80
N ILE A 40 11.75 -14.11 -2.95
CA ILE A 40 11.91 -14.46 -1.54
C ILE A 40 12.18 -15.97 -1.47
N LYS A 41 13.36 -16.34 -0.96
CA LYS A 41 13.78 -17.73 -0.74
C LYS A 41 13.50 -18.13 0.71
N GLY A 42 13.42 -19.43 1.01
CA GLY A 42 13.30 -19.94 2.39
C GLY A 42 11.87 -20.06 2.95
N ALA A 43 10.89 -19.35 2.40
CA ALA A 43 9.48 -19.42 2.81
C ALA A 43 8.56 -19.77 1.63
N ARG A 44 7.59 -20.67 1.86
CA ARG A 44 6.60 -21.11 0.88
C ARG A 44 5.22 -21.20 1.52
N PHE A 45 4.30 -20.35 1.07
CA PHE A 45 2.94 -20.31 1.58
C PHE A 45 1.96 -20.22 0.41
N PRO A 46 1.36 -21.36 -0.02
CA PRO A 46 0.32 -21.36 -1.05
C PRO A 46 -0.88 -20.53 -0.59
N ARG A 47 -1.10 -19.39 -1.27
CA ARG A 47 -2.13 -18.43 -0.89
C ARG A 47 -2.67 -17.67 -2.11
N ALA A 48 -3.99 -17.66 -2.31
CA ALA A 48 -4.68 -16.76 -3.24
C ALA A 48 -5.89 -16.09 -2.57
N GLY A 49 -6.23 -14.87 -2.97
CA GLY A 49 -7.33 -14.09 -2.37
C GLY A 49 -7.10 -13.75 -0.88
N HIS A 50 -5.83 -13.69 -0.48
CA HIS A 50 -5.38 -13.37 0.87
C HIS A 50 -4.95 -11.91 0.97
N THR A 51 -4.56 -11.47 2.16
CA THR A 51 -3.89 -10.17 2.34
C THR A 51 -2.47 -10.39 2.86
N ILE A 52 -1.60 -9.43 2.54
CA ILE A 52 -0.26 -9.31 3.09
C ILE A 52 -0.13 -7.92 3.73
N SER A 53 0.59 -7.84 4.84
CA SER A 53 0.90 -6.58 5.53
C SER A 53 2.36 -6.58 5.95
N ILE A 54 3.08 -5.50 5.69
CA ILE A 54 4.49 -5.38 6.05
C ILE A 54 4.62 -4.48 7.27
N VAL A 55 5.22 -5.00 8.34
CA VAL A 55 5.50 -4.25 9.56
C VAL A 55 6.90 -4.62 10.05
N LYS A 56 7.81 -3.65 10.07
CA LYS A 56 9.16 -3.77 10.67
C LYS A 56 9.92 -5.03 10.24
N GLY A 57 10.13 -5.18 8.94
CA GLY A 57 10.92 -6.24 8.30
C GLY A 57 10.21 -7.58 8.20
N ARG A 58 8.89 -7.61 8.46
CA ARG A 58 8.11 -8.86 8.50
C ARG A 58 6.87 -8.74 7.62
N ALA A 59 6.67 -9.75 6.79
CA ALA A 59 5.44 -9.96 6.04
C ALA A 59 4.47 -10.84 6.83
N TYR A 60 3.29 -10.30 7.09
CA TYR A 60 2.17 -10.97 7.75
C TYR A 60 1.14 -11.36 6.70
N ILE A 61 0.86 -12.65 6.59
CA ILE A 61 0.01 -13.24 5.55
C ILE A 61 -1.19 -13.89 6.25
N PHE A 62 -2.40 -13.47 5.90
CA PHE A 62 -3.63 -13.94 6.52
C PHE A 62 -4.73 -14.28 5.51
N GLY A 63 -5.45 -15.37 5.80
CA GLY A 63 -6.60 -15.81 5.03
C GLY A 63 -6.28 -16.26 3.60
N GLY A 64 -7.29 -16.15 2.73
CA GLY A 64 -7.26 -16.65 1.36
C GLY A 64 -7.53 -18.15 1.27
N GLU A 65 -7.02 -18.75 0.20
CA GLU A 65 -7.18 -20.19 -0.10
C GLU A 65 -5.81 -20.84 -0.31
N THR A 66 -5.66 -22.09 0.13
CA THR A 66 -4.44 -22.92 -0.06
C THR A 66 -4.48 -23.73 -1.34
N SER A 67 -5.68 -24.09 -1.77
CA SER A 67 -5.98 -24.78 -3.01
C SER A 67 -7.38 -24.39 -3.45
N VAL A 68 -7.77 -24.75 -4.67
CA VAL A 68 -9.14 -24.54 -5.17
C VAL A 68 -10.15 -25.06 -4.15
N ASP A 69 -11.10 -24.19 -3.78
CA ASP A 69 -12.18 -24.45 -2.80
C ASP A 69 -11.72 -24.84 -1.38
N THR A 70 -10.45 -24.59 -1.03
CA THR A 70 -9.91 -24.86 0.31
C THR A 70 -9.48 -23.57 0.97
N ILE A 71 -10.30 -23.08 1.90
CA ILE A 71 -10.01 -21.87 2.66
C ILE A 71 -8.80 -22.09 3.59
N ALA A 72 -7.92 -21.10 3.68
CA ALA A 72 -6.79 -21.15 4.59
C ALA A 72 -7.26 -21.11 6.06
N SER A 73 -6.44 -21.64 6.97
CA SER A 73 -6.66 -21.45 8.41
C SER A 73 -6.63 -19.96 8.76
N ASN A 74 -7.20 -19.61 9.92
CA ASN A 74 -7.10 -18.26 10.47
C ASN A 74 -5.78 -18.02 11.22
N ASP A 75 -4.77 -18.85 10.98
CA ASP A 75 -3.44 -18.65 11.54
C ASP A 75 -2.72 -17.51 10.83
N MET A 76 -1.89 -16.77 11.55
CA MET A 76 -1.04 -15.73 10.98
C MET A 76 0.28 -16.34 10.53
N SER A 77 0.57 -16.28 9.23
CA SER A 77 1.88 -16.69 8.69
C SER A 77 2.79 -15.46 8.66
N ILE A 78 3.96 -15.54 9.30
CA ILE A 78 4.91 -14.42 9.44
C ILE A 78 6.22 -14.81 8.79
N VAL A 79 6.63 -14.06 7.77
CA VAL A 79 7.90 -14.21 7.05
C VAL A 79 8.81 -13.05 7.44
N ILE A 80 9.99 -13.36 7.97
CA ILE A 80 11.05 -12.38 8.18
C ILE A 80 11.70 -12.13 6.83
N LEU A 81 11.58 -10.90 6.33
CA LEU A 81 12.05 -10.57 4.99
C LEU A 81 13.59 -10.66 4.93
N PRO A 82 14.14 -11.22 3.83
CA PRO A 82 15.57 -11.22 3.58
C PRO A 82 16.14 -9.80 3.61
N SER A 83 17.39 -9.67 4.06
CA SER A 83 18.11 -8.39 4.08
C SER A 83 19.52 -8.58 3.51
N SER A 84 20.30 -7.51 3.36
CA SER A 84 21.66 -7.60 2.80
C SER A 84 22.57 -8.58 3.53
N ALA A 85 22.32 -8.87 4.82
CA ALA A 85 23.08 -9.82 5.62
C ALA A 85 22.54 -11.26 5.58
N VAL A 86 21.31 -11.48 5.11
CA VAL A 86 20.63 -12.78 5.16
C VAL A 86 19.85 -13.02 3.86
N SER A 87 20.31 -14.00 3.07
CA SER A 87 19.79 -14.28 1.73
C SER A 87 18.50 -15.11 1.68
N GLU A 88 18.12 -15.75 2.78
CA GLU A 88 16.91 -16.57 2.88
C GLU A 88 16.00 -16.06 3.99
N ALA A 89 14.70 -16.12 3.74
CA ALA A 89 13.69 -15.77 4.72
C ALA A 89 13.55 -16.89 5.75
N ASP A 90 13.36 -16.50 7.00
CA ASP A 90 12.85 -17.39 8.04
C ASP A 90 11.36 -17.13 8.25
N TYR A 91 10.61 -18.10 8.75
CA TYR A 91 9.17 -17.98 8.91
C TYR A 91 8.64 -18.68 10.16
N THR A 92 7.50 -18.19 10.63
CA THR A 92 6.73 -18.83 11.70
C THR A 92 5.25 -18.73 11.40
N VAL A 93 4.48 -19.72 11.83
CA VAL A 93 3.01 -19.69 11.80
C VAL A 93 2.51 -19.59 13.23
N ILE A 94 1.64 -18.62 13.49
CA ILE A 94 1.11 -18.35 14.82
C ILE A 94 -0.39 -18.67 14.82
N PRO A 95 -0.84 -19.62 15.66
CA PRO A 95 -2.26 -19.90 15.80
C PRO A 95 -3.04 -18.66 16.24
N ALA A 96 -4.27 -18.53 15.76
CA ALA A 96 -5.16 -17.45 16.17
C ALA A 96 -5.38 -17.48 17.69
N ARG A 97 -4.98 -16.40 18.38
CA ARG A 97 -5.15 -16.26 19.83
C ARG A 97 -5.75 -14.90 20.17
N PRO A 98 -6.81 -14.84 20.99
CA PRO A 98 -7.38 -13.58 21.42
C PRO A 98 -6.48 -12.87 22.44
N ARG A 99 -6.60 -11.55 22.51
CA ARG A 99 -5.93 -10.70 23.51
C ARG A 99 -6.41 -11.03 24.92
N GLU A 100 -7.73 -11.22 25.07
CA GLU A 100 -8.37 -11.59 26.32
C GLU A 100 -8.62 -13.10 26.38
N SER A 101 -8.57 -13.69 27.59
CA SER A 101 -8.84 -15.12 27.77
C SER A 101 -10.26 -15.45 27.27
N ASN A 102 -10.38 -16.42 26.36
CA ASN A 102 -11.62 -16.81 25.68
C ASN A 102 -12.27 -15.71 24.81
N GLY A 103 -11.52 -14.66 24.43
CA GLY A 103 -11.98 -13.67 23.46
C GLY A 103 -12.15 -14.25 22.05
N PRO A 104 -12.86 -13.55 21.16
CA PRO A 104 -13.05 -14.00 19.79
C PRO A 104 -11.81 -13.75 18.93
N VAL A 105 -11.68 -14.52 17.85
CA VAL A 105 -10.65 -14.37 16.80
C VAL A 105 -11.34 -14.34 15.44
N PRO A 106 -10.73 -13.74 14.40
CA PRO A 106 -11.33 -13.75 13.08
C PRO A 106 -11.49 -15.18 12.56
N GLN A 107 -12.64 -15.44 11.94
CA GLN A 107 -12.84 -16.66 11.15
C GLN A 107 -11.94 -16.68 9.90
N SER A 108 -11.65 -17.88 9.41
CA SER A 108 -11.06 -18.09 8.08
C SER A 108 -11.88 -17.38 7.01
N ARG A 109 -11.20 -16.61 6.15
CA ARG A 109 -11.84 -15.73 5.15
C ARG A 109 -10.93 -15.52 3.94
N LYS A 110 -11.52 -15.18 2.81
CA LYS A 110 -10.81 -14.77 1.58
C LYS A 110 -11.44 -13.50 1.00
N HIS A 111 -10.71 -12.80 0.11
CA HIS A 111 -11.14 -11.55 -0.52
C HIS A 111 -11.58 -10.47 0.49
N HIS A 112 -10.92 -10.46 1.64
CA HIS A 112 -10.99 -9.39 2.63
C HIS A 112 -9.91 -8.35 2.30
N SER A 113 -10.00 -7.17 2.91
CA SER A 113 -8.95 -6.16 2.83
C SER A 113 -8.20 -6.09 4.16
N ALA A 114 -6.96 -5.63 4.09
CA ALA A 114 -6.14 -5.35 5.27
C ALA A 114 -5.38 -4.05 5.08
N VAL A 115 -5.20 -3.30 6.16
CA VAL A 115 -4.37 -2.10 6.19
C VAL A 115 -3.49 -2.07 7.42
N VAL A 116 -2.40 -1.31 7.35
CA VAL A 116 -1.47 -1.09 8.47
C VAL A 116 -1.58 0.35 8.93
N VAL A 117 -1.70 0.56 10.24
CA VAL A 117 -1.59 1.88 10.90
C VAL A 117 -0.73 1.70 12.14
N GLY A 118 0.40 2.39 12.17
CA GLY A 118 1.48 2.14 13.13
C GLY A 118 2.01 0.72 13.02
N ASP A 119 1.94 -0.03 14.13
CA ASP A 119 2.42 -1.41 14.21
C ASP A 119 1.29 -2.45 14.19
N SER A 120 0.03 -2.02 14.02
CA SER A 120 -1.15 -2.89 14.04
C SER A 120 -1.66 -3.16 12.64
N ILE A 121 -2.18 -4.37 12.43
CA ILE A 121 -2.81 -4.80 11.19
C ILE A 121 -4.32 -4.86 11.41
N TYR A 122 -5.08 -4.25 10.52
CA TYR A 122 -6.53 -4.14 10.59
C TYR A 122 -7.15 -4.88 9.42
N ILE A 123 -8.13 -5.74 9.68
CA ILE A 123 -8.78 -6.58 8.68
C ILE A 123 -10.28 -6.33 8.66
N LEU A 124 -10.84 -6.15 7.46
CA LEU A 124 -12.26 -5.91 7.26
C LEU A 124 -12.85 -6.83 6.19
N GLY A 125 -14.05 -7.32 6.48
CA GLY A 125 -14.92 -8.02 5.53
C GLY A 125 -14.33 -9.32 5.01
N GLY A 126 -14.59 -9.59 3.73
CA GLY A 126 -14.26 -10.83 3.06
C GLY A 126 -15.49 -11.68 2.74
N GLN A 127 -15.26 -12.75 1.99
CA GLN A 127 -16.28 -13.76 1.76
C GLN A 127 -16.43 -14.61 3.02
N LEU A 128 -17.55 -14.41 3.69
CA LEU A 128 -17.99 -15.15 4.87
C LEU A 128 -19.39 -15.70 4.62
N PRO A 129 -19.82 -16.73 5.37
CA PRO A 129 -21.22 -17.13 5.39
C PRO A 129 -22.12 -15.91 5.71
N PRO A 130 -23.28 -15.73 5.05
CA PRO A 130 -24.11 -14.52 5.22
C PRO A 130 -24.44 -14.19 6.68
N LYS A 131 -24.79 -15.20 7.49
CA LYS A 131 -25.05 -15.02 8.93
C LYS A 131 -23.83 -14.46 9.68
N SER A 132 -22.64 -14.99 9.39
CA SER A 132 -21.40 -14.54 10.01
C SER A 132 -21.05 -13.11 9.57
N ALA A 133 -21.30 -12.76 8.31
CA ALA A 133 -21.10 -11.40 7.82
C ALA A 133 -22.05 -10.39 8.49
N GLU A 134 -23.32 -10.78 8.72
CA GLU A 134 -24.30 -9.97 9.45
C GLU A 134 -23.94 -9.81 10.93
N GLU A 135 -23.41 -10.86 11.56
CA GLU A 135 -22.96 -10.84 12.96
C GLU A 135 -21.75 -9.91 13.17
N GLU A 136 -20.87 -9.77 12.18
CA GLU A 136 -19.71 -8.87 12.28
C GLU A 136 -20.10 -7.39 12.33
N LYS A 137 -21.25 -6.97 11.78
CA LYS A 137 -21.75 -5.57 11.86
C LYS A 137 -20.66 -4.50 11.66
N GLY A 138 -19.81 -4.67 10.64
CA GLY A 138 -18.72 -3.74 10.33
C GLY A 138 -17.53 -3.76 11.31
N ARG A 139 -17.42 -4.81 12.12
CA ARG A 139 -16.27 -5.08 12.98
C ARG A 139 -14.98 -5.08 12.18
N ILE A 140 -13.98 -4.40 12.72
CA ILE A 140 -12.60 -4.40 12.23
C ILE A 140 -11.79 -5.30 13.16
N TRP A 141 -11.17 -6.34 12.62
CA TRP A 141 -10.28 -7.22 13.38
C TRP A 141 -8.90 -6.59 13.48
N VAL A 142 -8.30 -6.63 14.66
CA VAL A 142 -6.99 -6.02 14.93
C VAL A 142 -6.01 -7.12 15.31
N PHE A 143 -4.90 -7.20 14.59
CA PHE A 143 -3.75 -8.03 14.97
C PHE A 143 -2.63 -7.15 15.49
N ASP A 144 -2.29 -7.33 16.76
CA ASP A 144 -1.14 -6.69 17.40
C ASP A 144 0.12 -7.49 17.05
N THR A 145 1.05 -6.87 16.31
CA THR A 145 2.28 -7.51 15.86
C THR A 145 3.31 -7.75 16.96
N VAL A 146 3.21 -7.03 18.08
CA VAL A 146 4.08 -7.17 19.25
C VAL A 146 3.61 -8.33 20.12
N THR A 147 2.34 -8.33 20.53
CA THR A 147 1.80 -9.38 21.39
C THR A 147 1.40 -10.64 20.63
N LYS A 148 1.25 -10.53 19.30
CA LYS A 148 0.80 -11.60 18.39
C LYS A 148 -0.57 -12.13 18.84
N ARG A 149 -1.50 -11.22 19.08
CA ARG A 149 -2.86 -11.49 19.55
C ARG A 149 -3.89 -10.70 18.76
N TRP A 150 -5.08 -11.26 18.69
CA TRP A 150 -6.24 -10.65 18.05
C TRP A 150 -7.10 -9.88 19.06
N SER A 151 -7.54 -8.70 18.65
CA SER A 151 -8.65 -7.97 19.25
C SER A 151 -9.57 -7.48 18.12
N TYR A 152 -10.54 -6.64 18.44
CA TYR A 152 -11.44 -6.07 17.46
C TYR A 152 -11.90 -4.68 17.87
N ILE A 153 -12.37 -3.93 16.88
CA ILE A 153 -13.03 -2.63 17.04
C ILE A 153 -14.43 -2.78 16.46
N ASP A 154 -15.43 -2.59 17.32
CA ASP A 154 -16.81 -2.43 16.86
C ASP A 154 -17.05 -0.93 16.60
N PRO A 155 -17.63 -0.57 15.44
CA PRO A 155 -17.84 0.81 15.07
C PRO A 155 -18.89 1.49 15.97
N ALA A 156 -18.68 2.76 16.27
CA ALA A 156 -19.58 3.61 17.05
C ALA A 156 -20.68 4.27 16.19
N SER A 157 -20.57 4.18 14.85
CA SER A 157 -21.58 4.63 13.89
C SER A 157 -22.06 3.48 12.99
N PRO A 158 -23.18 3.63 12.26
CA PRO A 158 -23.62 2.63 11.29
C PRO A 158 -22.52 2.32 10.26
N PRO A 159 -22.11 1.05 10.11
CA PRO A 159 -21.05 0.69 9.18
C PRO A 159 -21.55 0.62 7.74
N PRO A 160 -20.62 0.65 6.77
CA PRO A 160 -20.92 0.24 5.41
C PRO A 160 -21.43 -1.21 5.35
N PRO A 161 -22.17 -1.59 4.30
CA PRO A 161 -22.59 -2.97 4.10
C PRO A 161 -21.42 -3.96 4.10
N ALA A 162 -21.67 -5.17 4.62
CA ALA A 162 -20.69 -6.26 4.61
C ALA A 162 -20.30 -6.61 3.17
N ARG A 163 -18.99 -6.60 2.89
CA ARG A 163 -18.46 -6.65 1.53
C ARG A 163 -17.22 -7.53 1.39
N SER A 164 -17.01 -8.02 0.18
CA SER A 164 -15.83 -8.81 -0.25
C SER A 164 -15.29 -8.24 -1.57
N HIS A 165 -14.04 -8.56 -1.92
CA HIS A 165 -13.37 -8.03 -3.12
C HIS A 165 -13.34 -6.49 -3.19
N HIS A 166 -13.47 -5.85 -2.03
CA HIS A 166 -13.30 -4.42 -1.87
C HIS A 166 -11.82 -4.14 -1.64
N SER A 167 -11.41 -2.92 -1.90
CA SER A 167 -10.04 -2.48 -1.63
C SER A 167 -10.02 -1.54 -0.46
N ALA A 168 -8.88 -1.51 0.22
CA ALA A 168 -8.64 -0.62 1.33
C ALA A 168 -7.25 -0.01 1.24
N SER A 169 -7.12 1.19 1.79
CA SER A 169 -5.84 1.87 2.00
C SER A 169 -5.91 2.60 3.33
N SER A 170 -4.78 2.82 3.98
CA SER A 170 -4.72 3.61 5.20
C SER A 170 -3.92 4.90 5.01
N SER A 171 -4.11 5.81 5.95
CA SER A 171 -3.23 6.93 6.21
C SER A 171 -2.91 6.95 7.70
N GLU A 172 -1.65 7.23 8.01
CA GLU A 172 -1.19 7.53 9.38
C GLU A 172 -1.72 8.91 9.83
N LEU A 173 -2.44 9.64 9.00
CA LEU A 173 -3.04 10.90 9.41
C LEU A 173 -4.51 10.73 9.78
N PRO A 174 -5.01 11.47 10.77
CA PRO A 174 -4.25 12.32 11.70
C PRO A 174 -3.33 11.51 12.65
N GLY A 175 -2.09 11.98 12.82
CA GLY A 175 -1.06 11.32 13.64
C GLY A 175 -1.36 11.31 15.15
N PRO A 176 -0.53 10.66 15.99
CA PRO A 176 -0.63 10.69 17.45
C PRO A 176 0.02 11.94 18.10
N LYS A 177 -0.57 12.44 19.19
CA LYS A 177 0.00 13.39 20.19
C LYS A 177 1.52 13.59 20.16
N GLU A 178 2.18 14.45 19.37
CA GLU A 178 3.63 14.68 19.60
C GLU A 178 3.74 15.34 20.98
N ALA A 179 4.43 14.68 21.92
CA ALA A 179 4.72 15.27 23.21
C ALA A 179 5.52 16.56 23.00
N PRO A 180 5.29 17.61 23.82
CA PRO A 180 6.08 18.83 23.73
C PRO A 180 7.57 18.46 23.76
N ARG A 181 8.32 18.81 22.71
CA ARG A 181 9.78 18.69 22.77
C ARG A 181 10.24 19.51 23.97
N PRO A 182 11.13 18.99 24.83
CA PRO A 182 11.70 19.80 25.90
C PRO A 182 12.32 21.05 25.28
N SER A 183 12.10 22.19 25.91
CA SER A 183 12.55 23.50 25.44
C SER A 183 14.03 23.46 25.06
N ARG A 184 14.38 24.15 23.97
CA ARG A 184 15.75 24.28 23.42
C ARG A 184 16.79 24.90 24.38
N ASP A 185 16.43 25.14 25.64
CA ASP A 185 17.27 25.74 26.67
C ASP A 185 18.16 24.72 27.42
N ILE A 186 18.17 23.45 27.00
CA ILE A 186 19.13 22.46 27.54
C ILE A 186 20.44 22.58 26.76
N LEU A 187 21.50 23.01 27.44
CA LEU A 187 22.85 23.09 26.89
C LEU A 187 23.32 21.69 26.41
N PRO A 188 24.03 21.57 25.26
CA PRO A 188 24.43 20.28 24.66
C PRO A 188 25.28 19.35 25.54
N GLN A 189 25.74 19.83 26.70
CA GLN A 189 26.72 19.15 27.56
C GLN A 189 26.13 18.60 28.88
N GLN A 190 24.83 18.70 29.10
CA GLN A 190 24.21 18.00 30.23
C GLN A 190 23.99 16.53 29.85
N PRO A 191 24.42 15.55 30.68
CA PRO A 191 23.92 14.19 30.56
C PRO A 191 22.39 14.28 30.53
N PRO A 192 21.69 13.57 29.64
CA PRO A 192 20.24 13.52 29.71
C PRO A 192 19.90 13.04 31.12
N GLU A 193 19.34 13.94 31.94
CA GLU A 193 18.64 13.56 33.16
C GLU A 193 17.72 12.40 32.76
N PRO A 194 17.73 11.25 33.46
CA PRO A 194 16.80 10.17 33.16
C PRO A 194 15.39 10.73 33.40
N GLY A 195 14.80 11.28 32.33
CA GLY A 195 13.68 12.19 32.40
C GLY A 195 12.47 11.48 32.98
N SER A 196 11.85 12.13 33.96
CA SER A 196 10.55 11.77 34.54
C SER A 196 9.42 11.69 33.50
N ASP A 197 9.62 12.23 32.30
CA ASP A 197 8.65 12.30 31.23
C ASP A 197 9.19 11.61 29.97
N VAL A 198 9.24 10.28 29.98
CA VAL A 198 9.28 9.49 28.74
C VAL A 198 7.84 9.49 28.21
N PRO A 199 7.55 10.11 27.05
CA PRO A 199 6.21 10.09 26.50
C PRO A 199 5.76 8.64 26.26
N GLU A 200 4.61 8.26 26.84
CA GLU A 200 4.03 6.96 26.55
C GLU A 200 3.73 6.85 25.06
N PRO A 201 4.07 5.72 24.41
CA PRO A 201 3.70 5.51 23.03
C PRO A 201 2.18 5.61 22.90
N PRO A 202 1.67 6.17 21.79
CA PRO A 202 0.24 6.24 21.55
C PRO A 202 -0.36 4.83 21.59
N GLN A 203 -1.55 4.73 22.19
CA GLN A 203 -2.27 3.47 22.23
C GLN A 203 -2.55 2.99 20.80
N ALA A 204 -2.41 1.69 20.55
CA ALA A 204 -2.89 1.09 19.32
C ALA A 204 -4.38 1.43 19.11
N ASP A 205 -4.80 1.54 17.85
CA ASP A 205 -6.19 1.81 17.47
C ASP A 205 -6.69 3.21 17.89
N SER A 206 -5.80 4.17 18.16
CA SER A 206 -6.16 5.52 18.62
C SER A 206 -5.95 6.65 17.62
N TRP A 207 -5.49 6.34 16.40
CA TRP A 207 -5.07 7.33 15.39
C TRP A 207 -5.08 6.74 13.99
N GLY A 208 -4.91 7.60 12.99
CA GLY A 208 -4.93 7.23 11.58
C GLY A 208 -6.34 7.08 11.01
N THR A 209 -6.38 6.81 9.72
CA THR A 209 -7.61 6.72 8.92
C THR A 209 -7.54 5.50 8.01
N MET A 210 -8.64 4.76 7.88
CA MET A 210 -8.81 3.70 6.88
C MET A 210 -9.80 4.15 5.81
N PHE A 211 -9.48 3.89 4.55
CA PHE A 211 -10.36 4.08 3.40
C PHE A 211 -10.75 2.73 2.82
N ILE A 212 -12.00 2.60 2.38
CA ILE A 212 -12.46 1.43 1.63
C ILE A 212 -13.25 1.86 0.39
N TYR A 213 -13.21 1.02 -0.64
CA TYR A 213 -13.92 1.27 -1.90
C TYR A 213 -14.53 -0.01 -2.48
N GLY A 214 -15.79 0.12 -2.93
CA GLY A 214 -16.44 -0.82 -3.83
C GLY A 214 -16.55 -2.24 -3.29
N GLY A 215 -16.35 -3.22 -4.18
CA GLY A 215 -16.47 -4.65 -3.89
C GLY A 215 -17.88 -5.18 -4.16
N LYS A 216 -18.20 -6.31 -3.54
CA LYS A 216 -19.47 -7.01 -3.68
C LYS A 216 -20.12 -7.17 -2.31
N HIS A 217 -21.40 -6.78 -2.22
CA HIS A 217 -22.21 -7.00 -1.03
C HIS A 217 -22.31 -8.50 -0.73
N VAL A 218 -21.98 -8.93 0.49
CA VAL A 218 -21.89 -10.36 0.83
C VAL A 218 -23.26 -11.04 0.80
N VAL A 219 -24.30 -10.38 1.32
CA VAL A 219 -25.68 -10.91 1.34
C VAL A 219 -26.41 -10.75 0.00
N GLU A 220 -26.54 -9.52 -0.50
CA GLU A 220 -27.28 -9.23 -1.74
C GLU A 220 -26.54 -9.61 -3.03
N GLY A 221 -25.21 -9.76 -2.98
CA GLY A 221 -24.40 -10.04 -4.16
C GLY A 221 -24.27 -8.87 -5.15
N LYS A 222 -24.79 -7.68 -4.83
CA LYS A 222 -24.69 -6.48 -5.66
C LYS A 222 -23.26 -5.92 -5.68
N LEU A 223 -22.82 -5.45 -6.85
CA LEU A 223 -21.59 -4.68 -6.97
C LEU A 223 -21.77 -3.29 -6.36
N LEU A 224 -20.80 -2.88 -5.56
CA LEU A 224 -20.82 -1.61 -4.84
C LEU A 224 -19.91 -0.61 -5.56
N ASN A 225 -20.32 0.66 -5.54
CA ASN A 225 -19.52 1.78 -6.03
C ASN A 225 -19.16 2.77 -4.93
N ASP A 226 -19.63 2.59 -3.71
CA ASP A 226 -19.46 3.54 -2.62
C ASP A 226 -18.01 3.55 -2.08
N ALA A 227 -17.60 4.71 -1.58
CA ALA A 227 -16.34 4.90 -0.87
C ALA A 227 -16.62 5.34 0.57
N TRP A 228 -15.87 4.79 1.52
CA TRP A 228 -16.04 5.07 2.94
C TRP A 228 -14.70 5.32 3.61
N THR A 229 -14.72 6.10 4.68
CA THR A 229 -13.59 6.33 5.56
C THR A 229 -13.95 5.95 7.01
N PHE A 230 -12.99 5.43 7.75
CA PHE A 230 -13.08 5.10 9.17
C PHE A 230 -12.01 5.85 9.94
N ASP A 231 -12.42 6.63 10.93
CA ASP A 231 -11.52 7.24 11.92
C ASP A 231 -11.33 6.26 13.08
N PHE A 232 -10.10 5.79 13.29
CA PHE A 232 -9.77 4.87 14.39
C PHE A 232 -9.99 5.51 15.77
N ARG A 233 -9.77 6.83 15.90
CA ARG A 233 -9.91 7.54 17.17
C ARG A 233 -11.35 7.59 17.65
N THR A 234 -12.26 8.03 16.80
CA THR A 234 -13.69 8.11 17.12
C THR A 234 -14.42 6.80 16.90
N ARG A 235 -13.81 5.86 16.16
CA ARG A 235 -14.38 4.59 15.73
C ARG A 235 -15.62 4.78 14.86
N THR A 236 -15.66 5.84 14.05
CA THR A 236 -16.81 6.18 13.22
C THR A 236 -16.50 6.02 11.74
N TRP A 237 -17.44 5.39 11.04
CA TRP A 237 -17.54 5.39 9.59
C TRP A 237 -18.20 6.67 9.08
N HIS A 238 -17.67 7.18 7.97
CA HIS A 238 -18.24 8.28 7.19
C HIS A 238 -18.26 7.90 5.70
N SER A 239 -19.37 8.20 5.03
CA SER A 239 -19.45 8.07 3.57
C SER A 239 -18.63 9.16 2.92
N LEU A 240 -17.86 8.81 1.90
CA LEU A 240 -17.19 9.76 1.01
C LEU A 240 -18.09 10.08 -0.19
N PRO A 241 -17.77 11.13 -0.98
CA PRO A 241 -18.41 11.35 -2.27
C PRO A 241 -18.35 10.10 -3.15
N ASP A 242 -19.46 9.82 -3.84
CA ASP A 242 -19.56 8.64 -4.69
C ASP A 242 -18.56 8.72 -5.87
N PRO A 243 -17.68 7.72 -6.00
CA PRO A 243 -16.77 7.59 -7.13
C PRO A 243 -17.51 7.46 -8.48
N PRO A 244 -16.85 7.75 -9.63
CA PRO A 244 -17.45 7.55 -10.93
C PRO A 244 -17.92 6.10 -11.13
N GLU A 245 -19.17 5.92 -11.54
CA GLU A 245 -19.77 4.62 -11.89
C GLU A 245 -18.96 3.88 -12.98
N PRO A 246 -19.08 2.55 -13.11
CA PRO A 246 -19.95 1.64 -12.37
C PRO A 246 -19.33 1.12 -11.06
N GLY A 247 -20.18 0.50 -10.22
CA GLY A 247 -19.73 -0.36 -9.12
C GLY A 247 -18.92 -1.56 -9.62
N ARG A 248 -17.89 -1.95 -8.84
CA ARG A 248 -16.85 -2.88 -9.31
C ARG A 248 -16.17 -3.65 -8.17
N THR A 249 -15.70 -4.86 -8.46
CA THR A 249 -14.81 -5.63 -7.58
C THR A 249 -13.35 -5.47 -7.97
N ASP A 250 -12.45 -5.75 -7.03
CA ASP A 250 -11.02 -5.91 -7.28
C ASP A 250 -10.37 -4.68 -7.97
N ALA A 251 -10.93 -3.48 -7.76
CA ALA A 251 -10.29 -2.22 -8.18
C ALA A 251 -9.16 -1.88 -7.21
N SER A 252 -8.05 -1.37 -7.69
CA SER A 252 -6.93 -0.99 -6.83
C SER A 252 -7.20 0.36 -6.15
N LEU A 253 -6.81 0.51 -4.88
CA LEU A 253 -6.99 1.74 -4.10
C LEU A 253 -5.67 2.07 -3.38
N ALA A 254 -5.21 3.31 -3.45
CA ALA A 254 -3.99 3.76 -2.77
C ALA A 254 -4.11 5.21 -2.26
N ALA A 255 -3.87 5.43 -0.98
CA ALA A 255 -3.73 6.77 -0.41
C ALA A 255 -2.27 7.23 -0.54
N ALA A 256 -2.04 8.36 -1.22
CA ALA A 256 -0.72 8.93 -1.42
C ALA A 256 -0.76 10.45 -1.23
N GLY A 257 -0.04 10.95 -0.23
CA GLY A 257 -0.06 12.37 0.13
C GLY A 257 -1.46 12.80 0.58
N SER A 258 -2.04 13.77 -0.11
CA SER A 258 -3.39 14.28 0.16
C SER A 258 -4.49 13.62 -0.69
N ARG A 259 -4.17 12.61 -1.51
CA ARG A 259 -5.11 12.05 -2.48
C ARG A 259 -5.34 10.56 -2.27
N LEU A 260 -6.57 10.14 -2.50
CA LEU A 260 -6.98 8.74 -2.58
C LEU A 260 -7.16 8.37 -4.05
N TYR A 261 -6.36 7.45 -4.56
CA TYR A 261 -6.35 7.02 -5.96
C TYR A 261 -7.07 5.70 -6.16
N ARG A 262 -7.85 5.59 -7.24
CA ARG A 262 -8.56 4.38 -7.67
C ARG A 262 -8.19 4.01 -9.10
N PHE A 263 -7.92 2.73 -9.36
CA PHE A 263 -7.64 2.23 -10.71
C PHE A 263 -8.31 0.87 -10.99
N GLY A 264 -8.82 0.71 -12.21
CA GLY A 264 -9.27 -0.59 -12.72
C GLY A 264 -10.48 -1.19 -12.00
N GLY A 265 -10.50 -2.53 -11.92
CA GLY A 265 -11.57 -3.34 -11.34
C GLY A 265 -12.44 -4.05 -12.38
N TYR A 266 -13.40 -4.86 -11.91
CA TYR A 266 -14.34 -5.61 -12.75
C TYR A 266 -15.79 -5.20 -12.44
N ASP A 267 -16.52 -4.76 -13.47
CA ASP A 267 -17.90 -4.23 -13.34
C ASP A 267 -18.99 -5.30 -13.46
N GLY A 268 -18.61 -6.58 -13.48
CA GLY A 268 -19.53 -7.69 -13.73
C GLY A 268 -19.58 -8.14 -15.19
N ASN A 269 -19.06 -7.35 -16.13
CA ASN A 269 -19.02 -7.64 -17.56
C ASN A 269 -17.62 -7.52 -18.17
N ARG A 270 -16.84 -6.50 -17.78
CA ARG A 270 -15.50 -6.23 -18.29
C ARG A 270 -14.58 -5.67 -17.20
N CYS A 271 -13.27 -5.80 -17.44
CA CYS A 271 -12.29 -5.05 -16.69
C CYS A 271 -12.31 -3.57 -17.12
N LEU A 272 -12.18 -2.69 -16.13
CA LEU A 272 -12.11 -1.24 -16.30
C LEU A 272 -10.66 -0.77 -16.36
N GLY A 273 -10.44 0.42 -16.93
CA GLY A 273 -9.13 1.04 -17.10
C GLY A 273 -9.18 2.16 -18.12
N GLY A 274 -8.01 2.63 -18.57
CA GLY A 274 -7.89 3.80 -19.46
C GLY A 274 -7.95 5.14 -18.72
N SER A 275 -8.29 5.13 -17.43
CA SER A 275 -8.20 6.26 -16.52
C SER A 275 -7.79 5.82 -15.12
N ILE A 276 -7.25 6.77 -14.37
CA ILE A 276 -7.06 6.69 -12.91
C ILE A 276 -7.86 7.83 -12.29
N ASP A 277 -8.61 7.53 -11.24
CA ASP A 277 -9.42 8.53 -10.54
C ASP A 277 -8.76 8.89 -9.22
N TRP A 278 -8.99 10.11 -8.73
CA TRP A 278 -8.62 10.47 -7.37
C TRP A 278 -9.62 11.39 -6.68
N LEU A 279 -9.59 11.35 -5.36
CA LEU A 279 -10.29 12.26 -4.46
C LEU A 279 -9.27 12.99 -3.59
N ASP A 280 -9.37 14.31 -3.47
CA ASP A 280 -8.57 15.06 -2.49
C ASP A 280 -9.15 14.85 -1.09
N VAL A 281 -8.37 14.20 -0.24
CA VAL A 281 -8.67 13.90 1.17
C VAL A 281 -7.77 14.69 2.11
N GLY A 282 -6.96 15.63 1.60
CA GLY A 282 -5.96 16.38 2.35
C GLY A 282 -6.55 17.16 3.50
N ASN A 283 -7.67 17.84 3.29
CA ASN A 283 -8.35 18.61 4.34
C ASN A 283 -8.76 17.72 5.52
N MET A 284 -9.30 16.53 5.22
CA MET A 284 -9.68 15.54 6.22
C MET A 284 -8.46 15.01 6.99
N LEU A 285 -7.33 14.80 6.32
CA LEU A 285 -6.09 14.32 6.93
C LEU A 285 -5.30 15.43 7.66
N SER A 286 -5.53 16.70 7.32
CA SER A 286 -4.81 17.86 7.88
C SER A 286 -5.39 18.40 9.19
N GLY A 287 -6.56 17.91 9.61
CA GLY A 287 -7.28 18.41 10.78
C GLY A 287 -6.41 18.47 12.04
N SER A 288 -6.30 19.66 12.63
CA SER A 288 -5.67 19.89 13.94
C SER A 288 -6.42 19.10 15.02
N ARG A 289 -5.67 18.44 15.91
CA ARG A 289 -6.15 17.50 16.94
C ARG A 289 -7.14 18.06 17.96
N ASP A 290 -7.39 19.37 17.97
CA ASP A 290 -8.29 20.02 18.94
C ASP A 290 -9.76 19.97 18.54
N THR A 291 -10.06 19.64 17.28
CA THR A 291 -11.40 19.16 16.94
C THR A 291 -11.38 17.63 17.05
N ALA A 292 -12.30 17.09 17.86
CA ALA A 292 -12.84 15.77 17.51
C ALA A 292 -13.14 15.81 16.00
N LEU A 293 -13.06 14.70 15.27
CA LEU A 293 -13.56 14.64 13.89
C LEU A 293 -15.10 14.81 13.85
N GLY A 294 -15.66 15.61 14.76
CA GLY A 294 -16.96 16.25 14.64
C GLY A 294 -16.84 17.37 13.63
N GLU A 295 -17.46 17.15 12.49
CA GLU A 295 -17.85 18.19 11.52
C GLU A 295 -16.76 18.80 10.63
N LEU A 296 -15.62 18.15 10.41
CA LEU A 296 -14.97 18.27 9.09
C LEU A 296 -15.64 17.27 8.17
N GLU A 297 -16.83 17.67 7.72
CA GLU A 297 -17.77 16.82 7.03
C GLU A 297 -17.13 16.22 5.78
N ALA A 298 -17.32 14.92 5.53
CA ALA A 298 -17.05 14.36 4.22
C ALA A 298 -17.79 15.12 3.09
N SER A 299 -18.86 15.88 3.41
CA SER A 299 -19.53 16.83 2.50
C SER A 299 -18.70 18.07 2.13
N SER A 300 -17.56 18.31 2.78
CA SER A 300 -16.61 19.37 2.38
C SER A 300 -15.56 18.88 1.38
N LEU A 301 -15.54 17.57 1.08
CA LEU A 301 -14.69 17.01 0.04
C LEU A 301 -15.24 17.39 -1.34
N GLY A 302 -14.35 17.63 -2.29
CA GLY A 302 -14.73 17.81 -3.69
C GLY A 302 -15.19 16.50 -4.32
N ASP A 303 -15.53 16.56 -5.61
CA ASP A 303 -15.84 15.38 -6.39
C ASP A 303 -14.56 14.59 -6.75
N TRP A 304 -14.75 13.35 -7.17
CA TRP A 304 -13.67 12.57 -7.79
C TRP A 304 -13.27 13.16 -9.13
N GLU A 305 -11.97 13.27 -9.35
CA GLU A 305 -11.39 13.69 -10.62
C GLU A 305 -10.92 12.46 -11.41
N GLU A 306 -11.32 12.37 -12.66
CA GLU A 306 -10.88 11.33 -13.59
C GLU A 306 -9.70 11.84 -14.44
N HIS A 307 -8.66 11.02 -14.54
CA HIS A 307 -7.53 11.27 -15.41
C HIS A 307 -7.36 10.15 -16.43
N ALA A 308 -7.96 10.37 -17.59
CA ALA A 308 -7.84 9.50 -18.73
C ALA A 308 -6.47 9.62 -19.39
N PHE A 309 -5.97 8.49 -19.90
CA PHE A 309 -4.75 8.42 -20.70
C PHE A 309 -5.05 7.69 -22.01
N GLU A 310 -4.27 8.00 -23.04
CA GLU A 310 -4.42 7.33 -24.33
C GLU A 310 -4.12 5.84 -24.22
N LYS A 311 -4.81 5.04 -25.04
CA LYS A 311 -4.53 3.62 -25.20
C LYS A 311 -3.03 3.43 -25.49
N GLU A 312 -2.43 2.40 -24.91
CA GLU A 312 -0.98 2.07 -25.02
C GLU A 312 -0.02 3.05 -24.30
N LYS A 313 -0.48 4.23 -23.87
CA LYS A 313 0.29 5.14 -23.01
C LYS A 313 0.11 4.88 -21.52
N GLY A 314 -0.56 3.79 -21.17
CA GLY A 314 -0.77 3.37 -19.79
C GLY A 314 -1.29 1.93 -19.71
N PRO A 315 -1.52 1.43 -18.50
CA PRO A 315 -1.93 0.06 -18.26
C PRO A 315 -3.26 -0.29 -18.91
N SER A 316 -3.31 -1.44 -19.57
CA SER A 316 -4.55 -2.03 -20.09
C SER A 316 -5.60 -2.25 -19.00
N PRO A 317 -6.91 -2.23 -19.33
CA PRO A 317 -7.98 -2.53 -18.39
C PRO A 317 -7.79 -3.87 -17.67
N ARG A 318 -7.89 -3.85 -16.34
CA ARG A 318 -7.57 -5.00 -15.48
C ARG A 318 -8.25 -4.92 -14.12
N ALA A 319 -8.38 -6.07 -13.48
CA ALA A 319 -8.84 -6.24 -12.11
C ALA A 319 -7.78 -6.95 -11.26
N GLY A 320 -7.83 -6.77 -9.94
CA GLY A 320 -6.95 -7.46 -8.99
C GLY A 320 -5.48 -7.06 -9.10
N ALA A 321 -5.17 -5.91 -9.71
CA ALA A 321 -3.82 -5.38 -9.76
C ALA A 321 -3.44 -4.78 -8.40
N GLY A 322 -2.16 -4.89 -8.04
CA GLY A 322 -1.62 -4.20 -6.88
C GLY A 322 -1.36 -2.73 -7.21
N LEU A 323 -1.74 -1.79 -6.33
CA LEU A 323 -1.41 -0.37 -6.48
C LEU A 323 -0.82 0.12 -5.16
N VAL A 324 0.44 0.55 -5.19
CA VAL A 324 1.17 0.93 -3.99
C VAL A 324 1.88 2.26 -4.20
N ASP A 325 1.82 3.16 -3.23
CA ASP A 325 2.59 4.39 -3.28
C ASP A 325 4.06 4.13 -2.96
N VAL A 326 4.95 4.65 -3.80
CA VAL A 326 6.40 4.45 -3.72
C VAL A 326 7.13 5.77 -3.91
N THR A 327 8.35 5.87 -3.37
CA THR A 327 9.21 7.03 -3.57
C THR A 327 10.62 6.59 -3.95
N THR A 328 11.29 7.38 -4.77
CA THR A 328 12.73 7.20 -5.08
C THR A 328 13.62 7.86 -4.02
N GLY A 329 13.05 8.42 -2.94
CA GLY A 329 13.79 9.11 -1.88
C GLY A 329 14.28 10.52 -2.26
N GLN A 330 14.23 10.90 -3.55
CA GLN A 330 14.64 12.23 -4.04
C GLN A 330 13.51 13.27 -4.03
N GLY A 331 12.47 13.05 -3.22
CA GLY A 331 11.31 13.94 -3.09
C GLY A 331 10.25 13.78 -4.19
N ARG A 332 10.32 12.73 -5.00
CA ARG A 332 9.29 12.38 -5.99
C ARG A 332 8.55 11.12 -5.56
N GLY A 333 7.22 11.16 -5.66
CA GLY A 333 6.33 10.03 -5.39
C GLY A 333 5.79 9.43 -6.69
N TYR A 334 5.45 8.15 -6.63
CA TYR A 334 4.83 7.43 -7.72
C TYR A 334 3.79 6.46 -7.15
N LEU A 335 2.84 6.03 -7.98
CA LEU A 335 2.08 4.81 -7.72
C LEU A 335 2.65 3.71 -8.60
N LEU A 336 3.00 2.58 -7.99
CA LEU A 336 3.42 1.38 -8.68
C LEU A 336 2.21 0.45 -8.82
N LEU A 337 1.76 0.26 -10.05
CA LEU A 337 0.75 -0.72 -10.42
C LEU A 337 1.46 -2.02 -10.83
N VAL A 338 1.07 -3.16 -10.27
CA VAL A 338 1.70 -4.47 -10.55
C VAL A 338 0.64 -5.49 -10.95
N GLY A 339 0.85 -6.17 -12.07
CA GLY A 339 0.08 -7.32 -12.52
C GLY A 339 -1.43 -7.08 -12.63
N GLY A 340 -2.20 -8.11 -12.29
CA GLY A 340 -3.66 -8.15 -12.37
C GLY A 340 -4.14 -9.11 -13.46
N GLU A 341 -5.44 -9.13 -13.72
CA GLU A 341 -6.05 -9.97 -14.74
C GLU A 341 -7.01 -9.20 -15.62
N SER A 342 -7.12 -9.62 -16.88
CA SER A 342 -8.29 -9.37 -17.70
C SER A 342 -9.26 -10.53 -17.53
N VAL A 343 -10.49 -10.20 -17.13
CA VAL A 343 -11.57 -11.16 -17.06
C VAL A 343 -12.23 -11.20 -18.43
N PRO A 344 -12.44 -12.38 -19.03
CA PRO A 344 -13.05 -12.47 -20.34
C PRO A 344 -14.48 -11.95 -20.30
N SER A 345 -14.81 -11.03 -21.22
CA SER A 345 -16.21 -10.71 -21.52
C SER A 345 -16.85 -11.95 -22.15
N THR A 346 -18.13 -12.18 -21.86
CA THR A 346 -18.89 -13.43 -22.11
C THR A 346 -19.00 -13.90 -23.57
N GLU A 347 -18.19 -13.39 -24.52
CA GLU A 347 -18.36 -13.68 -25.95
C GLU A 347 -17.13 -14.18 -26.74
N SER A 348 -15.87 -14.17 -26.24
CA SER A 348 -14.76 -14.80 -27.03
C SER A 348 -13.36 -14.82 -26.43
N GLY A 349 -13.10 -14.25 -25.24
CA GLY A 349 -11.74 -14.19 -24.70
C GLY A 349 -11.37 -15.35 -23.78
N THR A 350 -10.11 -15.76 -23.79
CA THR A 350 -9.45 -16.33 -22.60
C THR A 350 -8.93 -15.16 -21.76
N GLY A 351 -9.20 -15.14 -20.45
CA GLY A 351 -8.62 -14.12 -19.56
C GLY A 351 -7.10 -14.11 -19.64
N VAL A 352 -6.49 -12.94 -19.46
CA VAL A 352 -5.02 -12.75 -19.51
C VAL A 352 -4.53 -12.36 -18.13
N LEU A 353 -3.51 -13.06 -17.65
CA LEU A 353 -2.80 -12.68 -16.43
C LEU A 353 -1.63 -11.77 -16.79
N PHE A 354 -1.67 -10.54 -16.29
CA PHE A 354 -0.63 -9.55 -16.54
C PHE A 354 0.56 -9.78 -15.61
N ASP A 355 1.77 -9.74 -16.17
CA ASP A 355 3.05 -9.78 -15.44
C ASP A 355 3.84 -8.47 -15.54
N ASP A 356 3.22 -7.45 -16.14
CA ASP A 356 3.76 -6.11 -16.29
C ASP A 356 3.63 -5.27 -14.99
N ALA A 357 4.29 -4.11 -14.99
CA ALA A 357 4.30 -3.16 -13.89
C ALA A 357 4.44 -1.75 -14.45
N TRP A 358 3.64 -0.83 -13.91
CA TRP A 358 3.53 0.54 -14.40
C TRP A 358 3.74 1.54 -13.27
N ALA A 359 4.43 2.63 -13.55
CA ALA A 359 4.63 3.73 -12.63
C ALA A 359 3.80 4.93 -13.08
N PHE A 360 2.94 5.43 -12.19
CA PHE A 360 2.23 6.70 -12.36
C PHE A 360 2.93 7.79 -11.54
N GLN A 361 3.36 8.86 -12.18
CA GLN A 361 4.07 9.94 -11.48
C GLN A 361 3.12 10.83 -10.68
N LEU A 362 3.30 10.89 -9.36
CA LEU A 362 2.51 11.74 -8.47
C LEU A 362 2.93 13.22 -8.57
N PRO A 363 2.04 14.16 -8.23
CA PRO A 363 2.40 15.56 -8.07
C PRO A 363 3.53 15.75 -7.05
N PRO A 364 4.43 16.73 -7.22
CA PRO A 364 5.46 17.03 -6.24
C PRO A 364 4.80 17.45 -4.91
N ALA A 365 5.31 16.95 -3.79
CA ALA A 365 4.87 17.39 -2.47
C ALA A 365 5.19 18.89 -2.29
N ALA A 366 4.21 19.67 -1.82
CA ALA A 366 4.26 21.14 -1.76
C ALA A 366 5.49 21.71 -1.04
N THR A 367 6.11 20.95 -0.12
CA THR A 367 7.28 21.33 0.68
C THR A 367 8.59 20.63 0.30
N SER A 368 8.63 19.90 -0.81
CA SER A 368 9.83 19.14 -1.21
C SER A 368 10.80 19.93 -2.11
N ALA A 369 12.08 19.53 -2.11
CA ALA A 369 13.05 20.03 -3.11
C ALA A 369 12.59 19.78 -4.56
N ALA A 370 11.68 18.82 -4.79
CA ALA A 370 11.07 18.59 -6.09
C ALA A 370 10.07 19.70 -6.49
N SER A 371 9.33 20.29 -5.55
CA SER A 371 8.48 21.47 -5.78
C SER A 371 9.31 22.68 -6.27
N ALA A 372 10.48 22.92 -5.67
CA ALA A 372 11.41 23.94 -6.15
C ALA A 372 12.02 23.61 -7.54
N LYS A 373 12.29 22.32 -7.82
CA LYS A 373 12.75 21.85 -9.15
C LYS A 373 11.68 22.04 -10.23
N ASP A 374 10.43 21.68 -9.96
CA ASP A 374 9.34 21.79 -10.92
C ASP A 374 9.00 23.27 -11.19
N GLN A 375 8.98 24.14 -10.17
CA GLN A 375 8.88 25.60 -10.37
C GLN A 375 9.97 26.17 -11.30
N THR A 376 11.20 25.64 -11.20
CA THR A 376 12.32 26.02 -12.08
C THR A 376 12.16 25.44 -13.50
N ARG A 377 11.52 24.27 -13.66
CA ARG A 377 11.23 23.65 -14.98
C ARG A 377 10.05 24.32 -15.69
N THR A 378 9.04 24.80 -14.96
CA THR A 378 7.94 25.61 -15.52
C THR A 378 8.45 26.93 -16.10
N LEU A 379 9.49 27.50 -15.48
CA LEU A 379 10.21 28.68 -16.00
C LEU A 379 11.02 28.40 -17.28
N ILE A 380 11.36 27.14 -17.56
CA ILE A 380 12.13 26.72 -18.74
C ILE A 380 11.32 25.73 -19.59
N LYS A 381 10.07 26.06 -20.01
CA LYS A 381 9.24 25.29 -20.99
C LYS A 381 9.55 23.78 -21.12
N LYS A 382 9.68 23.04 -20.01
CA LYS A 382 10.01 21.61 -20.02
C LYS A 382 8.91 20.87 -19.29
N ASP A 383 8.24 20.01 -20.03
CA ASP A 383 7.15 19.14 -19.61
C ASP A 383 7.51 18.40 -18.30
N THR A 384 6.73 18.61 -17.24
CA THR A 384 6.95 18.03 -15.91
C THR A 384 6.52 16.55 -15.84
N LYS A 385 5.84 16.05 -16.88
CA LYS A 385 5.28 14.68 -16.97
C LYS A 385 4.48 14.25 -15.74
N GLU A 386 3.80 15.20 -15.10
CA GLU A 386 2.87 14.89 -14.01
C GLU A 386 1.69 14.09 -14.53
N ALA A 387 1.19 13.16 -13.71
CA ALA A 387 0.07 12.29 -14.07
C ALA A 387 0.30 11.42 -15.33
N VAL A 388 1.55 11.11 -15.64
CA VAL A 388 1.91 10.23 -16.76
C VAL A 388 2.22 8.81 -16.26
N TRP A 389 1.70 7.82 -16.97
CA TRP A 389 2.08 6.42 -16.83
C TRP A 389 3.33 6.09 -17.65
N ALA A 390 4.18 5.23 -17.12
CA ALA A 390 5.21 4.55 -17.91
C ALA A 390 5.45 3.14 -17.37
N GLU A 391 5.65 2.19 -18.27
CA GLU A 391 6.05 0.84 -17.90
C GLU A 391 7.43 0.85 -17.24
N VAL A 392 7.59 0.02 -16.22
CA VAL A 392 8.82 -0.07 -15.43
C VAL A 392 9.89 -0.84 -16.20
N GLN A 393 11.15 -0.44 -16.03
CA GLN A 393 12.30 -1.20 -16.50
C GLN A 393 12.65 -2.28 -15.48
N TYR A 394 12.46 -3.53 -15.89
CA TYR A 394 12.71 -4.71 -15.06
C TYR A 394 14.18 -5.03 -14.90
N GLN A 395 14.55 -5.41 -13.68
CA GLN A 395 15.85 -5.98 -13.33
C GLN A 395 15.67 -7.16 -12.37
N TYR A 396 16.60 -8.10 -12.41
CA TYR A 396 16.60 -9.31 -11.60
C TYR A 396 18.01 -9.58 -11.06
N PRO A 397 18.17 -9.98 -9.79
CA PRO A 397 19.48 -10.37 -9.28
C PRO A 397 19.92 -11.72 -9.88
N ASN A 398 21.14 -11.80 -10.38
CA ASN A 398 21.77 -13.05 -10.81
C ASN A 398 22.39 -13.80 -9.61
N GLY A 399 23.12 -14.91 -9.89
CA GLY A 399 23.77 -15.71 -8.84
C GLY A 399 24.83 -14.96 -8.03
N ASP A 400 25.43 -13.93 -8.60
CA ASP A 400 26.46 -13.09 -7.97
C ASP A 400 25.86 -11.83 -7.30
N GLY A 401 24.55 -11.61 -7.44
CA GLY A 401 23.83 -10.46 -6.90
C GLY A 401 23.74 -9.25 -7.85
N ASP A 402 24.28 -9.35 -9.06
CA ASP A 402 24.21 -8.28 -10.05
C ASP A 402 22.84 -8.21 -10.72
N ALA A 403 22.39 -6.99 -11.04
CA ALA A 403 21.13 -6.74 -11.72
C ALA A 403 21.23 -7.05 -13.24
N VAL A 404 20.51 -8.07 -13.69
CA VAL A 404 20.37 -8.46 -15.09
C VAL A 404 18.95 -8.23 -15.61
N LYS A 405 18.76 -8.26 -16.93
CA LYS A 405 17.43 -8.08 -17.56
C LYS A 405 16.67 -9.39 -17.75
N ASP A 406 17.38 -10.51 -17.78
CA ASP A 406 16.79 -11.82 -18.03
C ASP A 406 15.98 -12.28 -16.81
N HIS A 407 14.71 -12.63 -17.05
CA HIS A 407 13.82 -13.10 -16.00
C HIS A 407 14.28 -14.48 -15.47
N PRO A 408 14.31 -14.70 -14.14
CA PRO A 408 14.90 -15.91 -13.54
C PRO A 408 14.15 -17.22 -13.84
N SER A 409 12.94 -17.15 -14.41
CA SER A 409 12.21 -18.36 -14.86
C SER A 409 12.77 -18.96 -16.16
N GLY A 410 13.56 -18.20 -16.94
CA GLY A 410 14.00 -18.59 -18.28
C GLY A 410 12.88 -18.67 -19.33
N LYS A 411 11.62 -18.37 -18.96
CA LYS A 411 10.49 -18.33 -19.91
C LYS A 411 10.63 -17.08 -20.78
N ILE A 412 10.69 -17.27 -22.10
CA ILE A 412 10.75 -16.17 -23.07
C ILE A 412 9.53 -15.26 -22.88
N GLY A 413 9.78 -13.96 -22.73
CA GLY A 413 8.74 -12.94 -22.57
C GLY A 413 8.19 -12.78 -21.15
N ALA A 414 8.64 -13.56 -20.16
CA ALA A 414 8.23 -13.35 -18.77
C ALA A 414 8.82 -12.06 -18.20
N GLN A 415 8.00 -11.30 -17.48
CA GLN A 415 8.36 -10.04 -16.85
C GLN A 415 7.87 -9.97 -15.40
N GLY A 416 8.23 -8.90 -14.69
CA GLY A 416 7.82 -8.63 -13.31
C GLY A 416 8.00 -9.82 -12.38
N SER A 417 6.92 -10.16 -11.66
CA SER A 417 6.83 -11.34 -10.80
C SER A 417 6.32 -12.60 -11.53
N GLY A 418 6.14 -12.53 -12.85
CA GLY A 418 5.45 -13.54 -13.65
C GLY A 418 3.92 -13.46 -13.52
N SER A 419 3.22 -14.09 -14.47
CA SER A 419 1.76 -14.03 -14.64
C SER A 419 1.01 -14.65 -13.47
N ARG A 420 0.21 -13.84 -12.77
CA ARG A 420 -0.55 -14.26 -11.59
C ARG A 420 -1.75 -13.34 -11.34
N SER A 421 -2.85 -13.89 -10.80
CA SER A 421 -3.96 -13.11 -10.24
C SER A 421 -4.21 -13.44 -8.78
N LYS A 422 -5.04 -12.64 -8.10
CA LYS A 422 -5.45 -12.86 -6.69
C LYS A 422 -4.26 -12.98 -5.73
N PHE A 423 -3.11 -12.43 -6.09
CA PHE A 423 -1.96 -12.28 -5.21
C PHE A 423 -2.23 -11.15 -4.22
N ALA A 424 -1.48 -11.14 -3.13
CA ALA A 424 -1.49 -10.01 -2.21
C ALA A 424 -0.27 -9.13 -2.45
N VAL A 425 -0.43 -7.82 -2.27
CA VAL A 425 0.65 -6.85 -2.38
C VAL A 425 0.59 -5.86 -1.22
N ALA A 426 1.75 -5.43 -0.73
CA ALA A 426 1.83 -4.40 0.29
C ALA A 426 3.08 -3.54 0.11
N LYS A 427 2.99 -2.30 0.61
CA LYS A 427 4.12 -1.39 0.71
C LYS A 427 5.13 -1.93 1.71
N GLY A 428 6.39 -2.00 1.30
CA GLY A 428 7.52 -2.18 2.19
C GLY A 428 8.12 -0.83 2.61
N THR A 429 9.04 -0.86 3.57
CA THR A 429 9.82 0.31 4.00
C THR A 429 11.30 0.10 3.70
N GLU A 430 12.10 1.17 3.76
CA GLU A 430 13.56 1.06 3.55
C GLU A 430 14.24 0.11 4.54
N VAL A 431 13.66 -0.03 5.74
CA VAL A 431 14.10 -0.98 6.78
C VAL A 431 13.90 -2.43 6.32
N ASP A 432 13.00 -2.67 5.38
CA ASP A 432 12.56 -3.99 4.93
C ASP A 432 13.32 -4.47 3.69
N GLY A 433 14.25 -3.66 3.15
CA GLY A 433 15.04 -3.99 1.97
C GLY A 433 14.27 -4.00 0.64
N ALA A 434 12.95 -3.72 0.67
CA ALA A 434 12.08 -3.65 -0.50
C ALA A 434 11.08 -2.50 -0.41
N THR A 435 10.75 -1.94 -1.56
CA THR A 435 9.72 -0.91 -1.68
C THR A 435 8.31 -1.52 -1.70
N VAL A 436 8.15 -2.70 -2.29
CA VAL A 436 6.89 -3.43 -2.39
C VAL A 436 7.16 -4.92 -2.19
N VAL A 437 6.25 -5.61 -1.51
CA VAL A 437 6.27 -7.06 -1.35
C VAL A 437 5.00 -7.64 -1.95
N LEU A 438 5.17 -8.66 -2.80
CA LEU A 438 4.10 -9.41 -3.44
C LEU A 438 4.15 -10.87 -2.98
N TRP A 439 3.01 -11.50 -2.77
CA TRP A 439 2.96 -12.91 -2.36
C TRP A 439 1.82 -13.70 -3.04
N GLY A 440 2.13 -14.94 -3.42
CA GLY A 440 1.18 -15.94 -3.87
C GLY A 440 0.42 -15.55 -5.14
N GLY A 441 -0.87 -15.87 -5.15
CA GLY A 441 -1.79 -15.74 -6.27
C GLY A 441 -2.10 -17.08 -6.93
N SER A 442 -2.71 -17.03 -8.11
CA SER A 442 -2.97 -18.18 -8.96
C SER A 442 -2.42 -17.97 -10.36
N ASP A 443 -1.87 -19.04 -10.95
CA ASP A 443 -1.41 -19.05 -12.35
C ASP A 443 -2.58 -19.25 -13.34
N GLU A 444 -2.26 -19.27 -14.63
CA GLU A 444 -3.23 -19.48 -15.73
C GLU A 444 -3.97 -20.82 -15.64
N ASN A 445 -3.37 -21.82 -14.98
CA ASN A 445 -3.96 -23.14 -14.75
C ASN A 445 -4.76 -23.21 -13.45
N ARG A 446 -4.90 -22.09 -12.72
CA ARG A 446 -5.51 -21.98 -11.39
C ARG A 446 -4.75 -22.74 -10.29
N ASN A 447 -3.48 -23.06 -10.51
CA ASN A 447 -2.63 -23.54 -9.43
C ASN A 447 -2.33 -22.37 -8.48
N ILE A 448 -2.46 -22.62 -7.18
CA ILE A 448 -2.13 -21.61 -6.17
C ILE A 448 -0.61 -21.55 -6.02
N LEU A 449 -0.07 -20.35 -6.20
CA LEU A 449 1.35 -20.05 -6.07
C LEU A 449 1.72 -19.89 -4.60
N ASP A 450 2.93 -20.35 -4.26
CA ASP A 450 3.48 -20.34 -2.90
C ASP A 450 4.64 -19.36 -2.72
N ASP A 451 5.04 -18.68 -3.79
CA ASP A 451 6.22 -17.82 -3.86
C ASP A 451 5.93 -16.35 -3.53
N GLY A 452 6.96 -15.65 -3.06
CA GLY A 452 6.94 -14.22 -2.79
C GLY A 452 8.02 -13.46 -3.55
N TRP A 453 7.79 -12.18 -3.77
CA TRP A 453 8.70 -11.26 -4.46
C TRP A 453 8.89 -9.97 -3.68
N MET A 454 10.13 -9.52 -3.61
CA MET A 454 10.54 -8.19 -3.17
C MET A 454 10.81 -7.33 -4.41
N ILE A 455 10.17 -6.17 -4.48
CA ILE A 455 10.34 -5.20 -5.57
C ILE A 455 10.98 -3.95 -4.98
N THR A 456 12.15 -3.59 -5.48
CA THR A 456 12.90 -2.41 -5.04
C THR A 456 13.00 -1.42 -6.18
N VAL A 457 12.49 -0.21 -5.97
CA VAL A 457 12.58 0.88 -6.96
C VAL A 457 13.92 1.61 -6.78
N ASP A 458 14.66 1.77 -7.87
CA ASP A 458 15.96 2.45 -7.84
C ASP A 458 15.81 3.94 -7.47
N ARG A 459 16.76 4.44 -6.69
CA ARG A 459 16.79 5.83 -6.21
C ARG A 459 17.44 6.80 -7.18
#